data_AF-A0AAE0YQ00-F1
#
_entry.id   AF-A0AAE0YQ00-F1
#
_cell.length_a   1.000
_cell.length_b   1.000
_cell.length_c   1.000
_cell.angle_alpha   90.00
_cell.angle_beta   90.00
_cell.angle_gamma   90.00
#
_symmetry.space_group_name_H-M   'P 1'
#
loop_
_entity.id
_entity.type
_entity.pdbx_description
1 polymer ?
#
loop_
_entity_poly.entity_id
_entity_poly.type
_entity_poly.pdbx_seq_one_letter_code
_entity_poly.pdbx_strand_id
1 'polypeptide(L)'
;MTGERIEEAIVDLGEKELGKGKFEGKDIYVQIAQFDFGMKSKNPLMGLYVYTKQDPNKAVPFNRDMVSQLLLPRIFSERIVRVYCKAEDKDKKKDMKEAAQKWAEQLPKAADAEQSK
;
A
#
# COMPACT_ATOMS: atom_id res chain seq x y z
N MET A 1 2.85 7.46 6.96
CA MET A 1 1.52 8.05 6.72
C MET A 1 0.51 7.26 7.54
N THR A 2 -0.15 7.91 8.50
CA THR A 2 -1.20 7.34 9.35
C THR A 2 -2.57 7.59 8.73
N GLY A 3 -3.63 6.91 9.18
CA GLY A 3 -4.99 7.10 8.68
C GLY A 3 -5.46 8.55 8.85
N GLU A 4 -5.26 9.12 10.04
CA GLU A 4 -5.63 10.51 10.38
C GLU A 4 -5.03 11.53 9.41
N ARG A 5 -3.75 11.40 9.06
CA ARG A 5 -3.08 12.30 8.11
C ARG A 5 -3.64 12.20 6.69
N ILE A 6 -4.20 11.05 6.32
CA ILE A 6 -4.86 10.86 5.03
C ILE A 6 -6.25 11.50 5.07
N GLU A 7 -6.97 11.36 6.19
CA GLU A 7 -8.26 12.02 6.40
C GLU A 7 -8.12 13.53 6.31
N GLU A 8 -7.15 14.12 7.01
CA GLU A 8 -6.81 15.55 6.94
C GLU A 8 -6.48 15.97 5.50
N ALA A 9 -5.60 15.23 4.81
CA ALA A 9 -5.21 15.56 3.44
C ALA A 9 -6.39 15.53 2.46
N ILE A 10 -7.33 14.58 2.61
CA ILE A 10 -8.52 14.49 1.75
C ILE A 10 -9.48 15.65 2.03
N VAL A 11 -9.65 16.04 3.31
CA VAL A 11 -10.49 17.19 3.70
C VAL A 11 -9.90 18.48 3.15
N ASP A 12 -8.61 18.74 3.38
CA ASP A 12 -7.93 19.95 2.90
C ASP A 12 -8.02 20.09 1.38
N LEU A 13 -7.86 18.97 0.66
CA LEU A 13 -7.99 18.94 -0.79
C LEU A 13 -9.43 19.19 -1.24
N GLY A 14 -10.41 18.62 -0.52
CA GLY A 14 -11.83 18.87 -0.75
C GLY A 14 -12.20 20.33 -0.58
N GLU A 15 -11.75 20.97 0.51
CA GLU A 15 -12.02 22.39 0.77
C GLU A 15 -11.41 23.30 -0.32
N LYS A 16 -10.19 22.97 -0.77
CA LYS A 16 -9.49 23.74 -1.80
C LYS A 16 -10.16 23.64 -3.18
N GLU A 17 -10.65 22.46 -3.55
CA GLU A 17 -11.11 22.17 -4.91
C GLU A 17 -12.62 22.29 -5.09
N LEU A 18 -13.40 21.96 -4.06
CA LEU A 18 -14.88 21.87 -4.11
C LEU A 18 -15.56 22.95 -3.26
N GLY A 19 -14.80 23.66 -2.43
CA GLY A 19 -15.27 24.68 -1.51
C GLY A 19 -15.50 24.16 -0.08
N LYS A 20 -15.55 25.10 0.86
CA LYS A 20 -15.63 24.80 2.29
C LYS A 20 -16.96 24.15 2.69
N GLY A 21 -16.91 23.15 3.57
CA GLY A 21 -18.09 22.55 4.20
C GLY A 21 -18.85 21.51 3.39
N LYS A 22 -18.26 20.98 2.30
CA LYS A 22 -18.86 19.89 1.52
C LYS A 22 -18.93 18.57 2.29
N PHE A 23 -17.86 18.24 3.00
CA PHE A 23 -17.78 17.11 3.93
C PHE A 23 -16.79 17.45 5.04
N GLU A 24 -16.86 16.73 6.15
CA GLU A 24 -15.97 16.93 7.31
C GLU A 24 -15.20 15.63 7.60
N GLY A 25 -14.14 15.71 8.43
CA GLY A 25 -13.39 14.53 8.84
C GLY A 25 -14.26 13.42 9.48
N LYS A 26 -15.34 13.80 10.18
CA LYS A 26 -16.30 12.84 10.76
C LYS A 26 -17.02 11.98 9.72
N ASP A 27 -17.14 12.48 8.48
CA ASP A 27 -17.79 11.80 7.36
C ASP A 27 -16.86 10.78 6.69
N ILE A 28 -15.56 10.76 7.05
CA ILE A 28 -14.54 9.90 6.45
C ILE A 28 -14.13 8.81 7.44
N TYR A 29 -13.73 7.66 6.89
CA TYR A 29 -12.95 6.67 7.60
C TYR A 29 -11.88 6.09 6.68
N VAL A 30 -10.63 6.13 7.12
CA VAL A 30 -9.51 5.55 6.39
C VAL A 30 -9.02 4.29 7.08
N GLN A 31 -9.08 3.16 6.35
CA GLN A 31 -8.47 1.91 6.77
C GLN A 31 -7.17 1.69 6.00
N ILE A 32 -6.06 1.49 6.72
CA ILE A 32 -4.78 1.10 6.14
C ILE A 32 -4.52 -0.36 6.48
N ALA A 33 -4.45 -1.21 5.46
CA ALA A 33 -4.07 -2.61 5.61
C ALA A 33 -2.67 -2.82 5.02
N GLN A 34 -1.75 -3.36 5.82
CA GLN A 34 -0.43 -3.75 5.36
C GLN A 34 -0.45 -5.23 5.00
N PHE A 35 -0.02 -5.54 3.78
CA PHE A 35 0.19 -6.90 3.32
C PHE A 35 1.68 -7.11 3.13
N ASP A 36 2.21 -8.18 3.70
CA ASP A 36 3.59 -8.57 3.51
C ASP A 36 3.76 -10.07 3.64
N PHE A 37 4.94 -10.57 3.29
CA PHE A 37 5.26 -11.99 3.31
C PHE A 37 5.68 -12.48 4.72
N GLY A 38 5.13 -11.88 5.78
CA GLY A 38 5.41 -12.23 7.18
C GLY A 38 6.71 -11.62 7.73
N MET A 39 7.45 -10.86 6.91
CA MET A 39 8.71 -10.21 7.30
C MET A 39 8.75 -8.72 6.95
N LYS A 40 7.59 -8.04 6.98
CA LYS A 40 7.50 -6.63 6.56
C LYS A 40 8.05 -6.49 5.13
N SER A 41 8.84 -5.47 4.84
CA SER A 41 9.45 -5.27 3.52
C SER A 41 10.64 -6.21 3.21
N LYS A 42 11.03 -7.10 4.11
CA LYS A 42 12.18 -7.99 3.89
C LYS A 42 11.76 -9.21 3.07
N ASN A 43 12.63 -9.62 2.15
CA ASN A 43 12.46 -10.87 1.42
C ASN A 43 12.62 -12.05 2.39
N PRO A 44 11.57 -12.87 2.63
CA PRO A 44 11.62 -13.97 3.58
C PRO A 44 12.53 -15.12 3.13
N LEU A 45 12.93 -15.15 1.85
CA LEU A 45 13.90 -16.12 1.34
C LEU A 45 15.33 -15.78 1.78
N MET A 46 15.57 -14.57 2.30
CA MET A 46 16.86 -14.19 2.88
C MET A 46 17.07 -14.99 4.18
N GLY A 47 17.90 -16.02 4.11
CA GLY A 47 18.15 -16.94 5.23
C GLY A 47 17.46 -18.28 5.10
N LEU A 48 16.77 -18.55 3.99
CA LEU A 48 16.27 -19.89 3.68
C LEU A 48 17.46 -20.81 3.35
N TYR A 49 17.54 -21.95 4.03
CA TYR A 49 18.42 -23.04 3.68
C TYR A 49 17.60 -24.19 3.11
N VAL A 50 18.08 -24.76 2.00
CA VAL A 50 17.44 -25.88 1.29
C VAL A 50 18.40 -27.05 1.24
N TYR A 51 17.90 -28.23 0.89
CA TYR A 51 18.70 -29.43 0.68
C TYR A 51 18.23 -30.14 -0.60
N THR A 52 19.06 -31.03 -1.13
CA THR A 52 18.68 -31.89 -2.27
C THR A 52 18.36 -33.29 -1.78
N LYS A 53 17.51 -34.04 -2.50
CA LYS A 53 17.17 -35.41 -2.13
C LYS A 53 18.41 -36.31 -2.01
N GLN A 54 19.45 -36.04 -2.79
CA GLN A 54 20.72 -36.78 -2.78
C GLN A 54 21.54 -36.55 -1.52
N ASP A 55 21.44 -35.38 -0.90
CA ASP A 55 22.20 -35.02 0.30
C ASP A 55 21.30 -34.29 1.33
N PRO A 56 20.45 -35.04 2.06
CA PRO A 56 19.43 -34.45 2.93
C PRO A 56 19.99 -33.80 4.20
N ASN A 57 21.22 -34.12 4.58
CA ASN A 57 21.86 -33.58 5.79
C ASN A 57 22.73 -32.35 5.51
N LYS A 58 22.84 -31.95 4.24
CA LYS A 58 23.61 -30.77 3.83
C LYS A 58 22.68 -29.62 3.48
N ALA A 59 22.68 -28.64 4.37
CA ALA A 59 22.02 -27.36 4.14
C ALA A 59 22.84 -26.50 3.16
N VAL A 60 22.18 -25.98 2.12
CA VAL A 60 22.74 -24.98 1.21
C VAL A 60 21.90 -23.70 1.28
N PRO A 61 22.53 -22.51 1.29
CA PRO A 61 21.77 -21.26 1.28
C PRO A 61 21.01 -21.14 -0.03
N PHE A 62 19.76 -20.69 0.05
CA PHE A 62 18.93 -20.40 -1.12
C PHE A 62 19.58 -19.29 -1.95
N ASN A 63 19.84 -19.57 -3.23
CA ASN A 63 20.24 -18.56 -4.21
C ASN A 63 19.02 -18.21 -5.09
N ARG A 64 18.79 -16.91 -5.34
CA ARG A 64 17.74 -16.44 -6.25
C ARG A 64 17.89 -16.99 -7.67
N ASP A 65 19.10 -17.33 -8.09
CA ASP A 65 19.35 -17.96 -9.40
C ASP A 65 18.84 -19.41 -9.48
N MET A 66 18.52 -20.04 -8.35
CA MET A 66 17.94 -21.39 -8.31
C MET A 66 16.45 -21.40 -8.66
N VAL A 67 15.80 -20.23 -8.74
CA VAL A 67 14.39 -20.10 -9.07
C VAL A 67 14.19 -19.20 -10.28
N SER A 68 13.01 -19.30 -10.89
CA SER A 68 12.64 -18.40 -11.98
C SER A 68 12.61 -16.95 -11.48
N GLN A 69 13.48 -16.11 -12.06
CA GLN A 69 13.53 -14.67 -11.77
C GLN A 69 12.21 -13.97 -12.11
N LEU A 70 11.42 -14.52 -13.06
CA LEU A 70 10.13 -13.98 -13.45
C LEU A 70 9.06 -14.12 -12.36
N LEU A 71 9.19 -15.12 -11.49
CA LEU A 71 8.20 -15.46 -10.46
C LEU A 71 8.54 -14.90 -9.08
N LEU A 72 9.69 -14.24 -8.91
CA LEU A 72 10.07 -13.63 -7.65
C LEU A 72 9.40 -12.25 -7.50
N PRO A 73 8.60 -12.04 -6.44
CA PRO A 73 8.13 -10.70 -6.11
C PRO A 73 9.32 -9.77 -5.92
N ARG A 74 9.26 -8.58 -6.53
CA ARG A 74 10.24 -7.50 -6.23
C ARG A 74 9.87 -6.74 -4.97
N ILE A 75 8.57 -6.66 -4.69
CA ILE A 75 7.99 -5.97 -3.54
C ILE A 75 7.46 -7.05 -2.58
N PHE A 76 7.95 -7.04 -1.35
CA PHE A 76 7.54 -7.99 -0.30
C PHE A 76 6.60 -7.38 0.74
N SER A 77 6.31 -6.09 0.62
CA SER A 77 5.33 -5.40 1.46
C SER A 77 4.62 -4.32 0.66
N GLU A 78 3.31 -4.32 0.73
CA GLU A 78 2.42 -3.34 0.14
C GLU A 78 1.45 -2.80 1.19
N ARG A 79 0.88 -1.63 0.92
CA ARG A 79 -0.15 -1.03 1.75
C ARG A 79 -1.37 -0.76 0.88
N ILE A 80 -2.51 -1.24 1.34
CA ILE A 80 -3.81 -0.94 0.74
C ILE A 80 -4.47 0.11 1.62
N VAL A 81 -4.75 1.28 1.04
CA VAL A 81 -5.53 2.33 1.69
C VAL A 81 -6.96 2.25 1.17
N ARG A 82 -7.93 2.08 2.08
CA ARG A 82 -9.35 2.12 1.76
C ARG A 82 -9.98 3.33 2.42
N VAL A 83 -10.68 4.14 1.62
CA VAL A 83 -11.39 5.34 2.08
C VAL A 83 -12.88 5.05 2.03
N TYR A 84 -13.57 5.26 3.14
CA TYR A 84 -15.01 5.05 3.28
C TYR A 84 -15.72 6.36 3.59
N CYS A 85 -16.90 6.57 2.98
CA CYS A 85 -17.80 7.65 3.33
C CYS A 85 -18.83 7.12 4.34
N LYS A 86 -18.91 7.75 5.51
CA LYS A 86 -19.94 7.47 6.53
C LYS A 86 -21.24 8.21 6.27
N ALA A 87 -21.21 9.30 5.50
CA ALA A 87 -22.40 10.07 5.18
C ALA A 87 -23.34 9.26 4.27
N GLU A 88 -24.66 9.39 4.46
CA GLU A 88 -25.64 8.79 3.55
C GLU A 88 -25.90 9.65 2.29
N ASP A 89 -25.67 10.96 2.42
CA ASP A 89 -25.84 11.99 1.41
C ASP A 89 -25.04 11.67 0.13
N LYS A 90 -25.72 11.73 -1.02
CA LYS A 90 -25.13 11.37 -2.33
C LYS A 90 -24.13 12.41 -2.83
N ASP A 91 -24.36 13.69 -2.56
CA ASP A 91 -23.48 14.77 -2.98
C ASP A 91 -22.19 14.71 -2.15
N LYS A 92 -22.31 14.48 -0.83
CA LYS A 92 -21.13 14.23 0.03
C LYS A 92 -20.30 13.04 -0.44
N LYS A 93 -20.94 11.93 -0.81
CA LYS A 93 -20.26 10.74 -1.34
C LYS A 93 -19.50 11.05 -2.63
N LYS A 94 -20.10 11.82 -3.53
CA LYS A 94 -19.50 12.22 -4.80
C LYS A 94 -18.30 13.13 -4.55
N ASP A 95 -18.48 14.19 -3.79
CA ASP A 95 -17.44 15.17 -3.46
C ASP A 95 -16.24 14.52 -2.76
N MET A 96 -16.51 13.65 -1.78
CA MET A 96 -15.46 12.91 -1.06
C MET A 96 -14.73 11.92 -1.97
N LYS A 97 -15.44 11.26 -2.90
CA LYS A 97 -14.81 10.36 -3.89
C LYS A 97 -13.87 11.13 -4.82
N GLU A 98 -14.29 12.29 -5.32
CA GLU A 98 -13.47 13.13 -6.19
C GLU A 98 -12.22 13.63 -5.47
N ALA A 99 -12.35 14.10 -4.22
CA ALA A 99 -11.23 14.50 -3.39
C ALA A 99 -10.26 13.33 -3.12
N ALA A 100 -10.78 12.15 -2.77
CA ALA A 100 -9.95 10.96 -2.53
C ALA A 100 -9.21 10.47 -3.79
N GLN A 101 -9.84 10.57 -4.96
CA GLN A 101 -9.20 10.22 -6.24
C GLN A 101 -8.06 11.18 -6.58
N LYS A 102 -8.28 12.49 -6.45
CA LYS A 102 -7.23 13.50 -6.66
C LYS A 102 -6.07 13.33 -5.67
N TRP A 103 -6.37 13.03 -4.41
CA TRP A 103 -5.33 12.72 -3.43
C TRP A 103 -4.51 11.48 -3.85
N ALA A 104 -5.17 10.43 -4.34
CA ALA A 104 -4.50 9.23 -4.82
C ALA A 104 -3.60 9.48 -6.05
N GLU A 105 -3.99 10.40 -6.94
CA GLU A 105 -3.19 10.79 -8.11
C GLU A 105 -1.88 11.52 -7.74
N GLN A 106 -1.83 12.14 -6.56
CA GLN A 106 -0.61 12.79 -6.05
C GLN A 106 0.39 11.79 -5.45
N LEU A 107 -0.02 10.53 -5.25
CA LEU A 107 0.87 9.50 -4.71
C LEU A 107 1.88 9.06 -5.79
N PRO A 108 3.14 8.79 -5.42
CA PRO A 108 4.13 8.28 -6.36
C PRO A 108 3.65 6.94 -6.93
N LYS A 109 3.77 6.78 -8.25
CA LYS A 109 3.43 5.50 -8.89
C LYS A 109 4.51 4.48 -8.52
N ALA A 110 4.11 3.22 -8.40
CA ALA A 110 5.01 2.13 -8.00
C ALA A 110 6.26 1.99 -8.89
N ALA A 111 6.21 2.44 -10.16
CA ALA A 111 7.34 2.45 -11.07
C ALA A 111 8.43 3.49 -10.72
N ASP A 112 8.08 4.56 -10.00
CA ASP A 112 9.00 5.67 -9.70
C ASP A 112 9.82 5.42 -8.42
N ALA A 113 9.51 4.36 -7.66
CA ALA A 113 10.22 4.00 -6.44
C ALA A 113 11.49 3.15 -6.67
N GLU A 114 11.77 2.73 -7.91
CA GLU A 114 12.92 1.89 -8.27
C GLU A 114 14.25 2.67 -8.49
N GLN A 115 14.26 4.01 -8.45
CA GLN A 115 15.46 4.83 -8.74
C GLN A 115 16.20 5.40 -7.52
N SER A 116 15.95 4.89 -6.32
CA SER A 116 16.75 5.29 -5.15
C SER A 116 17.16 4.09 -4.32
N LYS A 117 18.12 3.33 -4.83
CA LYS A 117 19.17 2.70 -4.01
C LYS A 117 20.34 2.19 -4.82
#